data_AF-A0A1M4VCN2-F1
#
_entry.id   AF-A0A1M4VCN2-F1
#
_cell.length_a   1.000
_cell.length_b   1.000
_cell.length_c   1.000
_cell.angle_alpha   90.00
_cell.angle_beta   90.00
_cell.angle_gamma   90.00
#
_symmetry.space_group_name_H-M   'P 1'
#
loop_
_entity.id
_entity.type
_entity.pdbx_description
1 polymer ?
#
loop_
_entity_poly.entity_id
_entity_poly.type
_entity_poly.pdbx_seq_one_letter_code
_entity_poly.pdbx_strand_id
1 'polypeptide(L)'
;MKKTIDILVAEIGSTTTTVNAFVLGSDPVFIGQGMAPTTVLDGDVNIGLEGAIEDLKDKIGDFVYSEMLACSSAAGGLKMTVHGLVYDMTVRAAKEAALGAGANIKLITAGKLRRTDLEKIKQIKPNIILLAGGVDYGDRETALYNGEKLAELKLNVPVIYAGNIENREEISYIFQEAGQEVYIVDNVYPSIDNLNVEPTRKMIQKVFEKHIVTAPGMSKVKELVTGNIIPTPGAVMECAILLYNDIGDLMAVDIGGATTDVHSVTEGSDEIQKITVNPEPLAKRTVEGDLGVFVNSRNLFDLCGEDIYKKFSNADELINNIKPIPQKEEEKEFVLYLANKALEVAVKRHAGKLSSYFGPTGRTFYAEGRDLTNVKWIIGTGGIFSRLEGGEKLLGNINDEGSGKELYPPSSAKVLIDRDYIMAACGVLSKKYPDEALKLIKNSFRM
;
A
#
# COMPACT_ATOMS: atom_id res chain seq x y z
N MET A 1 -34.97 10.54 -19.01
CA MET A 1 -34.78 10.85 -17.57
C MET A 1 -33.34 10.53 -17.23
N LYS A 2 -32.60 11.45 -16.61
CA LYS A 2 -31.23 11.17 -16.16
C LYS A 2 -31.28 10.15 -15.02
N LYS A 3 -30.39 9.16 -15.03
CA LYS A 3 -30.27 8.22 -13.91
C LYS A 3 -29.84 8.98 -12.66
N THR A 4 -30.33 8.56 -11.50
CA THR A 4 -29.89 9.10 -10.21
C THR A 4 -28.87 8.13 -9.61
N ILE A 5 -27.66 8.61 -9.39
CA ILE A 5 -26.58 7.90 -8.72
C ILE A 5 -26.43 8.53 -7.33
N ASP A 6 -26.25 7.72 -6.30
CA ASP A 6 -26.07 8.29 -4.96
C ASP A 6 -24.66 8.79 -4.79
N ILE A 7 -23.68 7.97 -5.18
CA ILE A 7 -22.27 8.27 -4.97
C ILE A 7 -21.39 7.87 -6.14
N LEU A 8 -20.46 8.75 -6.49
CA LEU A 8 -19.29 8.44 -7.30
C LEU A 8 -18.08 8.23 -6.40
N VAL A 9 -17.26 7.22 -6.69
CA VAL A 9 -15.96 7.06 -6.05
C VAL A 9 -14.88 7.06 -7.11
N ALA A 10 -14.02 8.09 -7.08
CA ALA A 10 -12.89 8.24 -7.97
C ALA A 10 -11.62 7.61 -7.38
N GLU A 11 -10.97 6.74 -8.13
CA GLU A 11 -9.65 6.24 -7.81
C GLU A 11 -8.64 6.83 -8.80
N ILE A 12 -7.84 7.78 -8.33
CA ILE A 12 -6.83 8.47 -9.12
C ILE A 12 -5.50 7.72 -8.97
N GLY A 13 -5.34 6.66 -9.76
CA GLY A 13 -4.15 5.81 -9.80
C GLY A 13 -2.97 6.45 -10.54
N SER A 14 -1.75 5.94 -10.35
CA SER A 14 -0.54 6.47 -11.03
C SER A 14 -0.58 6.42 -12.56
N THR A 15 -1.34 5.48 -13.14
CA THR A 15 -1.41 5.27 -14.60
C THR A 15 -2.82 5.46 -15.15
N THR A 16 -3.84 5.06 -14.40
CA THR A 16 -5.25 5.10 -14.78
C THR A 16 -6.07 5.75 -13.68
N THR A 17 -7.05 6.55 -14.07
CA THR A 17 -8.09 7.09 -13.19
C THR A 17 -9.39 6.35 -13.47
N THR A 18 -10.02 5.79 -12.44
CA THR A 18 -11.33 5.13 -12.55
C THR A 18 -12.38 5.88 -11.75
N VAL A 19 -13.63 5.86 -12.21
CA VAL A 19 -14.78 6.43 -11.51
C VAL A 19 -15.87 5.37 -11.45
N ASN A 20 -16.25 5.01 -10.23
CA ASN A 20 -17.26 3.99 -9.95
C ASN A 20 -18.56 4.66 -9.51
N ALA A 21 -19.68 4.26 -10.11
CA ALA A 21 -21.01 4.73 -9.72
C ALA A 21 -21.75 3.70 -8.89
N PHE A 22 -22.29 4.14 -7.76
CA PHE A 22 -23.09 3.30 -6.86
C PHE A 22 -24.43 3.94 -6.54
N VAL A 23 -25.45 3.09 -6.46
CA VAL A 23 -26.73 3.40 -5.80
C VAL A 23 -26.68 2.71 -4.44
N LEU A 24 -26.90 3.48 -3.38
CA LEU A 24 -26.86 3.03 -1.99
C LEU A 24 -28.28 2.69 -1.51
N GLY A 25 -28.35 2.08 -0.32
CA GLY A 25 -29.61 1.67 0.30
C GLY A 25 -29.52 0.27 0.89
N SER A 26 -30.67 -0.37 1.12
CA SER A 26 -30.72 -1.72 1.69
C SER A 26 -30.03 -2.78 0.81
N ASP A 27 -30.09 -2.58 -0.51
CA ASP A 27 -29.43 -3.40 -1.52
C ASP A 27 -28.58 -2.50 -2.43
N PRO A 28 -27.33 -2.22 -2.06
CA PRO A 28 -26.48 -1.31 -2.82
C PRO A 28 -26.03 -1.96 -4.13
N VAL A 29 -25.98 -1.17 -5.19
CA VAL A 29 -25.71 -1.66 -6.55
C VAL A 29 -24.56 -0.88 -7.17
N PHE A 30 -23.57 -1.61 -7.69
CA PHE A 30 -22.58 -1.07 -8.61
C PHE A 30 -23.20 -0.91 -10.00
N ILE A 31 -23.30 0.33 -10.47
CA ILE A 31 -23.98 0.68 -11.73
C ILE A 31 -23.03 0.61 -12.92
N GLY A 32 -21.76 0.96 -12.71
CA GLY A 32 -20.75 0.92 -13.76
C GLY A 32 -19.47 1.66 -13.37
N GLN A 33 -18.43 1.46 -14.19
CA GLN A 33 -17.12 2.07 -14.04
C GLN A 33 -16.69 2.75 -15.35
N GLY A 34 -16.27 4.00 -15.23
CA GLY A 34 -15.55 4.71 -16.27
C GLY A 34 -14.06 4.76 -15.98
N MET A 35 -13.24 4.89 -17.02
CA MET A 35 -11.79 4.90 -16.91
C MET A 35 -11.15 5.82 -17.95
N ALA A 36 -10.08 6.51 -17.55
CA ALA A 36 -9.22 7.27 -18.44
C ALA A 36 -7.75 7.20 -18.00
N PRO A 37 -6.78 7.51 -18.87
CA PRO A 37 -5.40 7.73 -18.46
C PRO A 37 -5.29 8.80 -17.36
N THR A 38 -4.39 8.59 -16.40
CA THR A 38 -4.11 9.61 -15.38
C THR A 38 -3.23 10.71 -15.94
N THR A 39 -3.62 11.96 -15.71
CA THR A 39 -3.02 13.17 -16.31
C THR A 39 -2.22 14.02 -15.30
N VAL A 40 -1.74 13.43 -14.18
CA VAL A 40 -0.86 14.13 -13.22
C VAL A 40 0.39 14.67 -13.91
N LEU A 41 1.01 13.85 -14.78
CA LEU A 41 2.24 14.22 -15.49
C LEU A 41 2.00 15.32 -16.52
N ASP A 42 0.77 15.46 -17.00
CA ASP A 42 0.32 16.52 -17.90
C ASP A 42 0.02 17.83 -17.15
N GLY A 43 0.10 17.81 -15.82
CA GLY A 43 -0.06 18.97 -14.94
C GLY A 43 -1.48 19.22 -14.43
N ASP A 44 -2.47 18.40 -14.82
CA ASP A 44 -3.83 18.53 -14.31
C ASP A 44 -4.58 17.19 -14.26
N VAL A 45 -4.78 16.63 -13.05
CA VAL A 45 -5.57 15.40 -12.81
C VAL A 45 -7.03 15.49 -13.23
N ASN A 46 -7.60 16.70 -13.32
CA ASN A 46 -9.02 16.87 -13.60
C ASN A 46 -9.36 16.40 -15.02
N ILE A 47 -8.42 16.47 -15.97
CA ILE A 47 -8.59 15.97 -17.34
C ILE A 47 -8.87 14.47 -17.33
N GLY A 48 -8.08 13.69 -16.58
CA GLY A 48 -8.29 12.25 -16.44
C GLY A 48 -9.58 11.93 -15.67
N LEU A 49 -9.91 12.69 -14.64
CA LEU A 49 -11.15 12.52 -13.88
C LEU A 49 -12.39 12.79 -14.74
N GLU A 50 -12.41 13.90 -15.48
CA GLU A 50 -13.49 14.25 -16.41
C GLU A 50 -13.61 13.21 -17.52
N GLY A 51 -12.50 12.76 -18.09
CA GLY A 51 -12.48 11.68 -19.08
C GLY A 51 -13.07 10.37 -18.55
N ALA A 52 -12.76 10.01 -17.29
CA ALA A 52 -13.33 8.82 -16.67
C ALA A 52 -14.84 8.98 -16.39
N ILE A 53 -15.30 10.19 -16.03
CA ILE A 53 -16.74 10.48 -15.87
C ILE A 53 -17.46 10.40 -17.23
N GLU A 54 -16.85 10.89 -18.31
CA GLU A 54 -17.45 10.84 -19.64
C GLU A 54 -17.52 9.40 -20.17
N ASP A 55 -16.44 8.62 -20.02
CA ASP A 55 -16.44 7.18 -20.34
C ASP A 55 -17.50 6.41 -19.53
N LEU A 56 -17.74 6.80 -18.28
CA LEU A 56 -18.85 6.25 -17.49
C LEU A 56 -20.21 6.62 -18.11
N LYS A 57 -20.44 7.89 -18.48
CA LYS A 57 -21.70 8.31 -19.14
C LYS A 57 -21.94 7.57 -20.45
N ASP A 58 -20.91 7.34 -21.25
CA ASP A 58 -21.02 6.58 -22.49
C ASP A 58 -21.54 5.15 -22.26
N LYS A 59 -21.16 4.54 -21.12
CA LYS A 59 -21.56 3.18 -20.76
C LYS A 59 -22.93 3.09 -20.11
N ILE A 60 -23.26 4.01 -19.20
CA ILE A 60 -24.48 3.92 -18.38
C ILE A 60 -25.56 4.96 -18.73
N GLY A 61 -25.27 5.85 -19.67
CA GLY A 61 -26.09 7.01 -20.04
C GLY A 61 -25.93 8.19 -19.09
N ASP A 62 -26.54 9.32 -19.43
CA ASP A 62 -26.53 10.53 -18.60
C ASP A 62 -27.08 10.27 -17.19
N PHE A 63 -26.36 10.82 -16.19
CA PHE A 63 -26.74 10.73 -14.79
C PHE A 63 -26.52 12.04 -14.03
N VAL A 64 -27.10 12.09 -12.84
CA VAL A 64 -26.78 13.06 -11.78
C VAL A 64 -26.33 12.29 -10.55
N TYR A 65 -25.41 12.86 -9.77
CA TYR A 65 -24.91 12.24 -8.55
C TYR A 65 -25.01 13.18 -7.35
N SER A 66 -25.18 12.62 -6.15
CA SER A 66 -25.33 13.42 -4.91
C SER A 66 -24.00 13.63 -4.19
N GLU A 67 -23.12 12.63 -4.20
CA GLU A 67 -21.88 12.63 -3.46
C GLU A 67 -20.71 12.17 -4.34
N MET A 68 -19.51 12.72 -4.13
CA MET A 68 -18.28 12.19 -4.69
C MET A 68 -17.26 11.96 -3.56
N LEU A 69 -16.65 10.78 -3.58
CA LEU A 69 -15.50 10.39 -2.75
C LEU A 69 -14.30 10.11 -3.64
N ALA A 70 -13.09 10.12 -3.08
CA ALA A 70 -11.91 9.76 -3.84
C ALA A 70 -10.79 9.13 -3.01
N CYS A 71 -9.98 8.31 -3.67
CA CYS A 71 -8.64 7.95 -3.23
C CYS A 71 -7.62 8.28 -4.33
N SER A 72 -6.36 8.44 -3.95
CA SER A 72 -5.30 8.74 -4.92
C SER A 72 -3.95 8.12 -4.53
N SER A 73 -3.27 7.58 -5.53
CA SER A 73 -1.84 7.23 -5.47
C SER A 73 -0.98 8.13 -6.36
N ALA A 74 -1.61 8.87 -7.29
CA ALA A 74 -0.94 9.65 -8.31
C ALA A 74 -0.31 10.97 -7.80
N ALA A 75 -0.69 11.44 -6.60
CA ALA A 75 -0.18 12.67 -5.98
C ALA A 75 1.29 12.61 -5.48
N GLY A 76 2.13 11.77 -6.08
CA GLY A 76 3.55 11.59 -5.73
C GLY A 76 3.87 10.37 -4.88
N GLY A 77 2.85 9.57 -4.53
CA GLY A 77 2.95 8.47 -3.58
C GLY A 77 3.33 8.96 -2.17
N LEU A 78 3.11 8.14 -1.14
CA LEU A 78 3.54 8.46 0.22
C LEU A 78 5.06 8.26 0.36
N LYS A 79 5.87 9.07 -0.34
CA LYS A 79 7.33 8.94 -0.34
C LYS A 79 7.92 9.41 0.99
N MET A 80 8.63 8.54 1.69
CA MET A 80 9.05 8.81 3.07
C MET A 80 10.51 8.43 3.33
N THR A 81 11.15 9.12 4.28
CA THR A 81 12.39 8.66 4.93
C THR A 81 12.16 8.35 6.40
N VAL A 82 12.81 7.30 6.90
CA VAL A 82 12.68 6.82 8.28
C VAL A 82 14.06 6.89 8.95
N HIS A 83 14.11 7.53 10.11
CA HIS A 83 15.35 7.70 10.88
C HIS A 83 15.09 7.29 12.32
N GLY A 84 15.96 6.46 12.89
CA GLY A 84 15.83 5.98 14.27
C GLY A 84 17.17 5.76 14.94
N LEU A 85 17.15 5.24 16.17
CA LEU A 85 18.35 5.00 16.97
C LEU A 85 19.06 3.71 16.59
N VAL A 86 18.38 2.56 16.74
CA VAL A 86 18.92 1.22 16.44
C VAL A 86 18.08 0.57 15.34
N TYR A 87 18.76 -0.08 14.40
CA TYR A 87 18.15 -0.69 13.22
C TYR A 87 17.09 -1.74 13.60
N ASP A 88 17.45 -2.67 14.48
CA ASP A 88 16.59 -3.80 14.87
C ASP A 88 15.50 -3.45 15.91
N MET A 89 15.47 -2.20 16.40
CA MET A 89 14.50 -1.75 17.41
C MET A 89 13.65 -0.59 16.88
N THR A 90 13.96 0.65 17.27
CA THR A 90 13.18 1.86 16.94
C THR A 90 13.01 2.08 15.43
N VAL A 91 14.03 1.75 14.63
CA VAL A 91 13.97 1.92 13.17
C VAL A 91 13.02 0.90 12.55
N ARG A 92 13.10 -0.36 12.99
CA ARG A 92 12.18 -1.41 12.57
C ARG A 92 10.74 -1.04 12.92
N ALA A 93 10.47 -0.59 14.15
CA ALA A 93 9.13 -0.19 14.56
C ALA A 93 8.59 0.99 13.71
N ALA A 94 9.42 2.00 13.47
CA ALA A 94 9.09 3.14 12.62
C ALA A 94 8.84 2.72 11.15
N LYS A 95 9.64 1.77 10.64
CA LYS A 95 9.47 1.19 9.30
C LYS A 95 8.13 0.46 9.18
N GLU A 96 7.75 -0.35 10.16
CA GLU A 96 6.47 -1.07 10.15
C GLU A 96 5.28 -0.12 10.20
N ALA A 97 5.32 0.91 11.05
CA ALA A 97 4.28 1.96 11.09
C ALA A 97 4.12 2.64 9.72
N ALA A 98 5.24 2.95 9.07
CA ALA A 98 5.26 3.60 7.76
C ALA A 98 4.73 2.71 6.64
N LEU A 99 5.19 1.46 6.54
CA LEU A 99 4.71 0.52 5.53
C LEU A 99 3.21 0.26 5.69
N GLY A 100 2.76 0.06 6.93
CA GLY A 100 1.35 -0.09 7.27
C GLY A 100 0.50 1.14 6.94
N ALA A 101 1.08 2.34 6.95
CA ALA A 101 0.39 3.58 6.56
C ALA A 101 0.29 3.79 5.04
N GLY A 102 0.89 2.92 4.23
CA GLY A 102 0.92 3.07 2.78
C GLY A 102 2.25 3.62 2.23
N ALA A 103 3.28 3.81 3.07
CA ALA A 103 4.48 4.55 2.66
C ALA A 103 5.37 3.82 1.66
N ASN A 104 5.91 4.58 0.71
CA ASN A 104 7.01 4.19 -0.17
C ASN A 104 8.32 4.70 0.44
N ILE A 105 8.92 3.89 1.29
CA ILE A 105 10.12 4.27 2.05
C ILE A 105 11.33 4.28 1.11
N LYS A 106 11.98 5.44 0.96
CA LYS A 106 13.14 5.63 0.07
C LYS A 106 14.48 5.60 0.79
N LEU A 107 14.48 5.80 2.11
CA LEU A 107 15.68 5.75 2.92
C LEU A 107 15.34 5.37 4.36
N ILE A 108 16.18 4.50 4.91
CA ILE A 108 16.15 4.10 6.32
C ILE A 108 17.54 4.33 6.89
N THR A 109 17.64 4.98 8.05
CA THR A 109 18.92 5.14 8.76
C THR A 109 18.77 4.82 10.24
N ALA A 110 19.87 4.38 10.84
CA ALA A 110 20.02 4.18 12.27
C ALA A 110 21.17 5.04 12.81
N GLY A 111 21.03 5.55 14.02
CA GLY A 111 22.01 6.38 14.71
C GLY A 111 22.00 7.84 14.26
N LYS A 112 23.10 8.55 14.56
CA LYS A 112 23.27 9.96 14.16
C LYS A 112 23.41 10.08 12.64
N LEU A 113 22.61 10.95 12.04
CA LEU A 113 22.62 11.22 10.61
C LEU A 113 23.96 11.81 10.18
N ARG A 114 24.54 11.21 9.13
CA ARG A 114 25.79 11.69 8.54
C ARG A 114 25.49 12.63 7.38
N ARG A 115 26.49 13.42 6.98
CA ARG A 115 26.41 14.30 5.81
C ARG A 115 25.94 13.56 4.54
N THR A 116 26.41 12.33 4.32
CA THR A 116 25.98 11.51 3.17
C THR A 116 24.50 11.13 3.23
N ASP A 117 23.97 10.93 4.43
CA ASP A 117 22.56 10.59 4.63
C ASP A 117 21.69 11.84 4.36
N LEU A 118 22.10 13.01 4.85
CA LEU A 118 21.41 14.29 4.61
C LEU A 118 21.34 14.66 3.12
N GLU A 119 22.42 14.45 2.36
CA GLU A 119 22.41 14.67 0.91
C GLU A 119 21.47 13.71 0.16
N LYS A 120 21.39 12.44 0.58
CA LYS A 120 20.41 11.49 0.04
C LYS A 120 18.98 11.94 0.32
N ILE A 121 18.69 12.41 1.53
CA ILE A 121 17.34 12.91 1.89
C ILE A 121 16.94 14.08 0.96
N LYS A 122 17.84 15.04 0.72
CA LYS A 122 17.60 16.15 -0.22
C LYS A 122 17.29 15.66 -1.64
N GLN A 123 18.05 14.69 -2.14
CA GLN A 123 17.87 14.13 -3.49
C GLN A 123 16.54 13.38 -3.63
N ILE A 124 16.14 12.63 -2.59
CA ILE A 124 14.91 11.85 -2.57
C ILE A 124 13.67 12.75 -2.70
N LYS A 125 13.72 13.96 -2.11
CA LYS A 125 12.57 14.87 -1.97
C LYS A 125 11.36 14.14 -1.38
N PRO A 126 11.45 13.68 -0.12
CA PRO A 126 10.35 12.97 0.52
C PRO A 126 9.15 13.88 0.72
N ASN A 127 7.96 13.29 0.83
CA ASN A 127 6.74 14.01 1.21
C ASN A 127 6.59 14.09 2.74
N ILE A 128 7.12 13.11 3.47
CA ILE A 128 7.08 13.04 4.94
C ILE A 128 8.43 12.52 5.45
N ILE A 129 8.85 12.97 6.62
CA ILE A 129 10.02 12.42 7.35
C ILE A 129 9.54 11.84 8.68
N LEU A 130 9.87 10.59 8.96
CA LEU A 130 9.61 9.96 10.26
C LEU A 130 10.92 9.91 11.07
N LEU A 131 10.92 10.59 12.20
CA LEU A 131 12.00 10.56 13.18
C LEU A 131 11.52 9.80 14.43
N ALA A 132 12.15 8.66 14.68
CA ALA A 132 12.00 7.88 15.90
C ALA A 132 13.34 7.80 16.64
N GLY A 133 13.38 7.12 17.78
CA GLY A 133 14.62 6.85 18.51
C GLY A 133 14.49 7.02 20.01
N GLY A 134 15.24 6.18 20.74
CA GLY A 134 15.12 6.02 22.18
C GLY A 134 13.85 5.28 22.58
N VAL A 135 13.98 4.42 23.60
CA VAL A 135 12.83 4.06 24.45
C VAL A 135 12.44 5.27 25.28
N ASP A 136 11.27 5.24 25.91
CA ASP A 136 10.86 6.30 26.81
C ASP A 136 11.82 6.39 27.99
N TYR A 137 12.23 7.63 28.32
CA TYR A 137 13.25 7.93 29.33
C TYR A 137 14.65 7.36 29.02
N GLY A 138 14.89 6.95 27.76
CA GLY A 138 16.15 6.39 27.29
C GLY A 138 17.06 7.42 26.62
N ASP A 139 17.66 7.05 25.49
CA ASP A 139 18.52 7.96 24.72
C ASP A 139 17.75 9.22 24.31
N ARG A 140 18.34 10.37 24.61
CA ARG A 140 17.83 11.68 24.22
C ARG A 140 18.60 12.27 23.05
N GLU A 141 19.93 12.14 23.10
CA GLU A 141 20.86 12.86 22.24
C GLU A 141 20.67 12.61 20.75
N THR A 142 20.45 11.35 20.34
CA THR A 142 20.45 11.01 18.91
C THR A 142 19.25 11.60 18.18
N ALA A 143 18.08 11.53 18.80
CA ALA A 143 16.87 12.10 18.22
C ALA A 143 16.95 13.63 18.14
N LEU A 144 17.46 14.30 19.16
CA LEU A 144 17.67 15.76 19.15
C LEU A 144 18.65 16.19 18.06
N TYR A 145 19.83 15.56 18.02
CA TYR A 145 20.84 15.81 16.98
C TYR A 145 20.28 15.59 15.57
N ASN A 146 19.53 14.51 15.36
CA ASN A 146 18.91 14.23 14.06
C ASN A 146 17.82 15.26 13.73
N GLY A 147 17.01 15.66 14.72
CA GLY A 147 16.00 16.71 14.60
C GLY A 147 16.60 18.02 14.12
N GLU A 148 17.67 18.50 14.77
CA GLU A 148 18.40 19.71 14.37
C GLU A 148 18.91 19.61 12.93
N LYS A 149 19.58 18.49 12.59
CA LYS A 149 20.15 18.29 11.26
C LYS A 149 19.10 18.22 10.16
N LEU A 150 17.93 17.67 10.44
CA LEU A 150 16.80 17.63 9.51
C LEU A 150 16.16 19.02 9.36
N ALA A 151 15.98 19.75 10.45
CA ALA A 151 15.46 21.12 10.45
C ALA A 151 16.38 22.08 9.67
N GLU A 152 17.70 21.93 9.79
CA GLU A 152 18.71 22.67 9.02
C GLU A 152 18.58 22.52 7.50
N LEU A 153 18.02 21.39 7.01
CA LEU A 153 17.82 21.18 5.57
C LEU A 153 16.72 22.08 4.98
N LYS A 154 15.80 22.57 5.82
CA LYS A 154 14.65 23.43 5.42
C LYS A 154 13.90 22.89 4.21
N LEU A 155 13.62 21.59 4.20
CA LEU A 155 12.94 20.93 3.09
C LEU A 155 11.47 21.34 2.98
N ASN A 156 10.90 21.95 4.03
CA ASN A 156 9.49 22.33 4.12
C ASN A 156 8.56 21.11 3.92
N VAL A 157 8.95 19.98 4.50
CA VAL A 157 8.17 18.74 4.50
C VAL A 157 7.75 18.43 5.93
N PRO A 158 6.52 17.93 6.17
CA PRO A 158 6.08 17.58 7.51
C PRO A 158 6.95 16.47 8.12
N VAL A 159 7.26 16.64 9.41
CA VAL A 159 8.02 15.68 10.21
C VAL A 159 7.09 15.03 11.22
N ILE A 160 7.16 13.72 11.37
CA ILE A 160 6.48 12.99 12.44
C ILE A 160 7.55 12.54 13.43
N TYR A 161 7.39 12.90 14.70
CA TYR A 161 8.24 12.47 15.79
C TYR A 161 7.55 11.40 16.63
N ALA A 162 8.13 10.21 16.66
CA ALA A 162 7.60 9.04 17.35
C ALA A 162 8.69 8.35 18.19
N GLY A 163 9.50 9.13 18.90
CA GLY A 163 10.58 8.65 19.78
C GLY A 163 10.35 8.97 21.25
N ASN A 164 11.43 8.88 22.03
CA ASN A 164 11.47 9.14 23.47
C ASN A 164 10.64 10.36 23.88
N ILE A 165 9.68 10.15 24.80
CA ILE A 165 8.79 11.19 25.29
C ILE A 165 9.51 12.40 25.93
N GLU A 166 10.71 12.22 26.49
CA GLU A 166 11.49 13.33 27.07
C GLU A 166 11.95 14.37 26.04
N ASN A 167 12.02 13.98 24.76
CA ASN A 167 12.49 14.88 23.69
C ASN A 167 11.35 15.66 23.03
N ARG A 168 10.08 15.39 23.36
CA ARG A 168 8.93 15.93 22.63
C ARG A 168 8.89 17.46 22.59
N GLU A 169 9.17 18.10 23.73
CA GLU A 169 9.19 19.56 23.83
C GLU A 169 10.31 20.15 22.99
N GLU A 170 11.54 19.65 23.16
CA GLU A 170 12.72 20.14 22.44
C GLU A 170 12.61 19.94 20.92
N ILE A 171 12.13 18.77 20.47
CA ILE A 171 11.86 18.52 19.05
C ILE A 171 10.81 19.49 18.51
N SER A 172 9.78 19.80 19.30
CA SER A 172 8.77 20.79 18.90
C SER A 172 9.40 22.17 18.70
N TYR A 173 10.26 22.62 19.63
CA TYR A 173 10.99 23.88 19.50
C TYR A 173 11.89 23.91 18.26
N ILE A 174 12.71 22.89 18.05
CA ILE A 174 13.64 22.78 16.91
C ILE A 174 12.93 23.01 15.57
N PHE A 175 11.80 22.32 15.34
CA PHE A 175 11.09 22.45 14.06
C PHE A 175 10.25 23.73 13.97
N GLN A 176 9.71 24.21 15.08
CA GLN A 176 8.97 25.47 15.12
C GLN A 176 9.87 26.66 14.79
N GLU A 177 11.09 26.71 15.34
CA GLU A 177 12.09 27.72 15.01
C GLU A 177 12.55 27.66 13.55
N ALA A 178 12.62 26.46 12.98
CA ALA A 178 12.93 26.26 11.56
C ALA A 178 11.76 26.60 10.62
N GLY A 179 10.56 26.87 11.16
CA GLY A 179 9.34 27.12 10.38
C GLY A 179 8.81 25.88 9.66
N GLN A 180 9.10 24.68 10.17
CA GLN A 180 8.72 23.41 9.57
C GLN A 180 7.69 22.69 10.46
N GLU A 181 6.68 22.09 9.82
CA GLU A 181 5.60 21.42 10.55
C GLU A 181 6.09 20.11 11.19
N VAL A 182 5.83 19.93 12.47
CA VAL A 182 6.14 18.70 13.21
C VAL A 182 4.91 18.16 13.93
N TYR A 183 4.72 16.84 13.89
CA TYR A 183 3.66 16.11 14.56
C TYR A 183 4.26 15.19 15.60
N ILE A 184 3.93 15.42 16.86
CA ILE A 184 4.34 14.56 17.97
C ILE A 184 3.32 13.45 18.17
N VAL A 185 3.78 12.20 18.25
CA VAL A 185 2.93 11.02 18.53
C VAL A 185 3.56 10.15 19.61
N ASP A 186 2.83 9.10 20.01
CA ASP A 186 3.36 8.07 20.90
C ASP A 186 4.55 7.35 20.30
N ASN A 187 5.50 7.02 21.17
CA ASN A 187 6.73 6.34 20.77
C ASN A 187 6.38 5.02 20.09
N VAL A 188 6.98 4.73 18.93
CA VAL A 188 6.78 3.45 18.23
C VAL A 188 7.41 2.27 19.00
N TYR A 189 8.35 2.54 19.90
CA TYR A 189 9.05 1.55 20.70
C TYR A 189 9.28 2.09 22.12
N PRO A 190 8.22 2.24 22.93
CA PRO A 190 8.27 2.91 24.24
C PRO A 190 9.13 2.17 25.28
N SER A 191 9.20 0.84 25.22
CA SER A 191 10.05 0.02 26.07
C SER A 191 10.59 -1.18 25.31
N ILE A 192 11.60 -1.86 25.87
CA ILE A 192 12.09 -3.13 25.32
C ILE A 192 10.90 -4.10 25.22
N ASP A 193 10.76 -4.76 24.08
CA ASP A 193 9.70 -5.71 23.72
C ASP A 193 8.27 -5.14 23.61
N ASN A 194 8.10 -3.81 23.62
CA ASN A 194 6.79 -3.17 23.38
C ASN A 194 6.81 -2.39 22.07
N LEU A 195 5.94 -2.78 21.13
CA LEU A 195 5.80 -2.16 19.81
C LEU A 195 4.46 -1.42 19.72
N ASN A 196 4.49 -0.09 19.55
CA ASN A 196 3.29 0.75 19.50
C ASN A 196 3.19 1.53 18.18
N VAL A 197 2.97 0.82 17.07
CA VAL A 197 3.01 1.41 15.71
C VAL A 197 1.74 2.15 15.31
N GLU A 198 0.60 1.83 15.93
CA GLU A 198 -0.72 2.31 15.54
C GLU A 198 -0.87 3.84 15.56
N PRO A 199 -0.45 4.56 16.62
CA PRO A 199 -0.55 6.02 16.65
C PRO A 199 0.25 6.68 15.53
N THR A 200 1.46 6.18 15.28
CA THR A 200 2.33 6.67 14.21
C THR A 200 1.75 6.37 12.84
N ARG A 201 1.23 5.15 12.61
CA ARG A 201 0.57 4.75 11.36
C ARG A 201 -0.58 5.69 11.00
N LYS A 202 -1.48 5.94 11.96
CA LYS A 202 -2.62 6.86 11.79
C LYS A 202 -2.18 8.29 11.51
N MET A 203 -1.10 8.75 12.16
CA MET A 203 -0.57 10.08 11.92
C MET A 203 0.04 10.21 10.52
N ILE A 204 0.78 9.21 10.04
CA ILE A 204 1.31 9.20 8.68
C ILE A 204 0.17 9.34 7.65
N GLN A 205 -0.90 8.56 7.81
CA GLN A 205 -2.09 8.66 6.95
C GLN A 205 -2.72 10.06 7.02
N LYS A 206 -2.92 10.59 8.23
CA LYS A 206 -3.49 11.93 8.44
C LYS A 206 -2.66 13.05 7.82
N VAL A 207 -1.34 12.99 7.99
CA VAL A 207 -0.41 13.97 7.40
C VAL A 207 -0.45 13.85 5.87
N PHE A 208 -0.44 12.63 5.34
CA PHE A 208 -0.57 12.44 3.90
C PHE A 208 -1.89 12.99 3.35
N GLU A 209 -3.03 12.68 3.98
CA GLU A 209 -4.35 13.21 3.61
C GLU A 209 -4.38 14.75 3.60
N LYS A 210 -3.72 15.39 4.56
CA LYS A 210 -3.62 16.85 4.63
C LYS A 210 -2.79 17.44 3.47
N HIS A 211 -1.75 16.73 3.05
CA HIS A 211 -0.76 17.22 2.08
C HIS A 211 -0.97 16.69 0.65
N ILE A 212 -1.88 15.73 0.42
CA ILE A 212 -2.16 15.15 -0.90
C ILE A 212 -2.67 16.18 -1.92
N VAL A 213 -3.25 17.29 -1.44
CA VAL A 213 -3.84 18.37 -2.26
C VAL A 213 -2.80 19.23 -2.99
N THR A 214 -1.51 19.06 -2.71
CA THR A 214 -0.44 19.86 -3.33
C THR A 214 -0.02 19.36 -4.72
N ALA A 215 -0.49 18.18 -5.15
CA ALA A 215 -0.19 17.69 -6.49
C ALA A 215 -0.98 18.46 -7.57
N PRO A 216 -0.44 18.58 -8.80
CA PRO A 216 -1.06 19.38 -9.86
C PRO A 216 -2.51 18.98 -10.13
N GLY A 217 -3.45 19.92 -9.98
CA GLY A 217 -4.89 19.73 -10.18
C GLY A 217 -5.67 19.14 -8.99
N MET A 218 -5.00 18.62 -7.95
CA MET A 218 -5.68 17.96 -6.82
C MET A 218 -6.52 18.92 -5.96
N SER A 219 -6.21 20.21 -5.95
CA SER A 219 -7.01 21.20 -5.21
C SER A 219 -8.44 21.28 -5.74
N LYS A 220 -8.64 21.22 -7.07
CA LYS A 220 -10.00 21.19 -7.67
C LYS A 220 -10.71 19.86 -7.39
N VAL A 221 -10.00 18.73 -7.42
CA VAL A 221 -10.57 17.43 -7.03
C VAL A 221 -11.07 17.49 -5.58
N LYS A 222 -10.33 18.14 -4.69
CA LYS A 222 -10.75 18.32 -3.29
C LYS A 222 -12.03 19.16 -3.15
N GLU A 223 -12.29 20.10 -4.06
CA GLU A 223 -13.54 20.88 -4.09
C GLU A 223 -14.75 20.04 -4.55
N LEU A 224 -14.54 19.05 -5.42
CA LEU A 224 -15.57 18.12 -5.89
C LEU A 224 -15.89 17.02 -4.86
N VAL A 225 -14.90 16.61 -4.07
CA VAL A 225 -14.99 15.50 -3.13
C VAL A 225 -15.56 15.96 -1.79
N THR A 226 -16.60 15.28 -1.32
CA THR A 226 -17.31 15.57 -0.07
C THR A 226 -16.63 15.01 1.20
N GLY A 227 -15.53 14.27 1.04
CA GLY A 227 -14.76 13.63 2.12
C GLY A 227 -13.25 13.90 2.03
N ASN A 228 -12.46 13.13 2.79
CA ASN A 228 -11.01 13.13 2.66
C ASN A 228 -10.57 12.26 1.49
N ILE A 229 -9.50 12.68 0.82
CA ILE A 229 -8.84 11.88 -0.20
C ILE A 229 -7.80 11.03 0.50
N ILE A 230 -8.04 9.73 0.59
CA ILE A 230 -7.12 8.79 1.23
C ILE A 230 -6.18 8.16 0.18
N PRO A 231 -4.99 7.66 0.58
CA PRO A 231 -4.14 6.93 -0.34
C PRO A 231 -4.85 5.67 -0.85
N THR A 232 -4.72 5.34 -2.15
CA THR A 232 -5.34 4.12 -2.73
C THR A 232 -5.00 2.85 -1.95
N PRO A 233 -3.73 2.59 -1.55
CA PRO A 233 -3.43 1.42 -0.71
C PRO A 233 -4.05 1.51 0.69
N GLY A 234 -4.23 2.72 1.22
CA GLY A 234 -4.98 2.94 2.45
C GLY A 234 -6.44 2.49 2.29
N ALA A 235 -7.08 2.86 1.18
CA ALA A 235 -8.43 2.41 0.87
C ALA A 235 -8.52 0.88 0.76
N VAL A 236 -7.62 0.23 0.03
CA VAL A 236 -7.57 -1.25 -0.07
C VAL A 236 -7.43 -1.90 1.31
N MET A 237 -6.59 -1.34 2.18
CA MET A 237 -6.44 -1.83 3.56
C MET A 237 -7.73 -1.69 4.38
N GLU A 238 -8.44 -0.57 4.26
CA GLU A 238 -9.73 -0.38 4.96
C GLU A 238 -10.78 -1.37 4.49
N CYS A 239 -10.81 -1.69 3.19
CA CYS A 239 -11.67 -2.74 2.65
C CYS A 239 -11.27 -4.13 3.17
N ALA A 240 -9.97 -4.42 3.24
CA ALA A 240 -9.44 -5.67 3.79
C ALA A 240 -9.80 -5.85 5.28
N ILE A 241 -9.70 -4.78 6.08
CA ILE A 241 -10.10 -4.81 7.50
C ILE A 241 -11.62 -5.00 7.64
N LEU A 242 -12.43 -4.33 6.81
CA LEU A 242 -13.88 -4.50 6.78
C LEU A 242 -14.25 -5.98 6.49
N LEU A 243 -13.64 -6.56 5.46
CA LEU A 243 -13.84 -7.95 5.08
C LEU A 243 -13.39 -8.93 6.16
N TYR A 244 -12.25 -8.68 6.83
CA TYR A 244 -11.77 -9.54 7.91
C TYR A 244 -12.81 -9.74 9.01
N ASN A 245 -13.57 -8.70 9.35
CA ASN A 245 -14.63 -8.77 10.35
C ASN A 245 -15.84 -9.61 9.92
N ASP A 246 -16.01 -9.89 8.62
CA ASP A 246 -17.11 -10.68 8.05
C ASP A 246 -16.67 -12.11 7.66
N ILE A 247 -15.56 -12.25 6.94
CA ILE A 247 -15.11 -13.52 6.33
C ILE A 247 -13.87 -14.13 7.00
N GLY A 248 -13.24 -13.41 7.95
CA GLY A 248 -12.05 -13.84 8.68
C GLY A 248 -10.73 -13.61 7.94
N ASP A 249 -9.71 -14.38 8.32
CA ASP A 249 -8.33 -14.23 7.86
C ASP A 249 -8.19 -14.18 6.33
N LEU A 250 -7.57 -13.11 5.84
CA LEU A 250 -7.44 -12.86 4.42
C LEU A 250 -6.10 -12.24 4.03
N MET A 251 -5.80 -12.38 2.76
CA MET A 251 -4.73 -11.71 2.05
C MET A 251 -5.32 -11.10 0.79
N ALA A 252 -4.90 -9.89 0.44
CA ALA A 252 -5.26 -9.23 -0.81
C ALA A 252 -4.01 -8.80 -1.57
N VAL A 253 -4.00 -9.00 -2.88
CA VAL A 253 -2.91 -8.62 -3.77
C VAL A 253 -3.40 -7.69 -4.85
N ASP A 254 -2.69 -6.58 -5.04
CA ASP A 254 -2.92 -5.59 -6.09
C ASP A 254 -1.64 -5.47 -6.94
N ILE A 255 -1.68 -6.00 -8.17
CA ILE A 255 -0.58 -5.89 -9.13
C ILE A 255 -0.90 -4.73 -10.07
N GLY A 256 -0.23 -3.61 -9.84
CA GLY A 256 -0.34 -2.41 -10.64
C GLY A 256 0.77 -2.27 -11.68
N GLY A 257 0.62 -1.26 -12.55
CA GLY A 257 1.65 -0.93 -13.53
C GLY A 257 2.98 -0.47 -12.90
N ALA A 258 2.95 0.09 -11.69
CA ALA A 258 4.14 0.63 -11.03
C ALA A 258 4.57 -0.15 -9.78
N THR A 259 3.64 -0.73 -9.02
CA THR A 259 3.93 -1.43 -7.77
C THR A 259 3.12 -2.72 -7.69
N THR A 260 3.61 -3.66 -6.90
CA THR A 260 2.80 -4.76 -6.39
C THR A 260 2.60 -4.58 -4.90
N ASP A 261 1.35 -4.54 -4.47
CA ASP A 261 0.95 -4.33 -3.09
C ASP A 261 0.37 -5.64 -2.53
N VAL A 262 0.84 -6.03 -1.36
CA VAL A 262 0.34 -7.22 -0.66
C VAL A 262 -0.17 -6.80 0.71
N HIS A 263 -1.45 -7.05 0.94
CA HIS A 263 -2.16 -6.79 2.20
C HIS A 263 -2.49 -8.11 2.87
N SER A 264 -2.40 -8.17 4.19
CA SER A 264 -2.95 -9.28 4.96
C SER A 264 -3.58 -8.77 6.24
N VAL A 265 -4.68 -9.41 6.64
CA VAL A 265 -5.36 -9.17 7.92
C VAL A 265 -5.59 -10.54 8.56
N THR A 266 -4.74 -10.87 9.53
CA THR A 266 -4.71 -12.16 10.21
C THR A 266 -3.87 -12.07 11.49
N GLU A 267 -4.27 -12.84 12.51
CA GLU A 267 -3.47 -13.05 13.73
C GLU A 267 -2.38 -14.12 13.52
N GLY A 268 -2.43 -14.87 12.41
CA GLY A 268 -1.63 -16.09 12.24
C GLY A 268 -2.18 -17.25 13.09
N SER A 269 -1.45 -18.35 13.14
CA SER A 269 -1.81 -19.55 13.88
C SER A 269 -1.23 -19.54 15.30
N ASP A 270 -1.98 -20.09 16.27
CA ASP A 270 -1.54 -20.22 17.66
C ASP A 270 -0.20 -20.98 17.79
N GLU A 271 0.07 -21.90 16.88
CA GLU A 271 1.27 -22.72 16.83
C GLU A 271 2.50 -21.89 16.43
N ILE A 272 2.37 -21.07 15.39
CA ILE A 272 3.44 -20.19 14.92
C ILE A 272 3.65 -19.03 15.89
N GLN A 273 2.58 -18.43 16.42
CA GLN A 273 2.68 -17.34 17.40
C GLN A 273 3.55 -17.71 18.61
N LYS A 274 3.48 -18.95 19.10
CA LYS A 274 4.30 -19.44 20.23
C LYS A 274 5.80 -19.45 19.95
N ILE A 275 6.20 -19.50 18.68
CA ILE A 275 7.61 -19.53 18.26
C ILE A 275 8.01 -18.26 17.50
N THR A 276 7.12 -17.27 17.42
CA THR A 276 7.38 -15.98 16.76
C THR A 276 8.23 -15.10 17.67
N VAL A 277 9.37 -14.65 17.15
CA VAL A 277 10.32 -13.82 17.92
C VAL A 277 9.96 -12.33 17.87
N ASN A 278 9.24 -11.91 16.82
CA ASN A 278 8.84 -10.52 16.62
C ASN A 278 7.40 -10.50 16.05
N PRO A 279 6.39 -10.19 16.88
CA PRO A 279 5.01 -10.16 16.42
C PRO A 279 4.79 -9.06 15.38
N GLU A 280 3.89 -9.34 14.45
CA GLU A 280 3.48 -8.44 13.37
C GLU A 280 2.08 -7.88 13.68
N PRO A 281 1.75 -6.65 13.26
CA PRO A 281 0.42 -6.07 13.50
C PRO A 281 -0.68 -6.89 12.79
N LEU A 282 -1.90 -6.92 13.36
CA LEU A 282 -3.05 -7.62 12.77
C LEU A 282 -3.24 -7.32 11.29
N ALA A 283 -3.13 -6.04 10.89
CA ALA A 283 -3.22 -5.60 9.50
C ALA A 283 -1.86 -5.12 9.00
N LYS A 284 -1.33 -5.80 7.98
CA LYS A 284 0.00 -5.54 7.39
C LYS A 284 -0.09 -5.30 5.90
N ARG A 285 0.72 -4.36 5.40
CA ARG A 285 0.95 -4.14 3.98
C ARG A 285 2.45 -4.17 3.68
N THR A 286 2.83 -4.80 2.59
CA THR A 286 4.13 -4.57 1.93
C THR A 286 3.89 -3.98 0.54
N VAL A 287 4.83 -3.15 0.09
CA VAL A 287 4.79 -2.54 -1.23
C VAL A 287 6.10 -2.79 -1.95
N GLU A 288 6.00 -3.46 -3.07
CA GLU A 288 7.13 -3.82 -3.91
C GLU A 288 7.23 -2.82 -5.05
N GLY A 289 7.93 -1.72 -4.78
CA GLY A 289 8.10 -0.60 -5.71
C GLY A 289 8.94 -0.96 -6.95
N ASP A 290 9.63 -2.09 -6.92
CA ASP A 290 10.40 -2.67 -8.03
C ASP A 290 9.58 -3.65 -8.88
N LEU A 291 8.40 -4.09 -8.45
CA LEU A 291 7.62 -5.15 -9.09
C LEU A 291 6.35 -4.63 -9.79
N GLY A 292 6.49 -3.56 -10.59
CA GLY A 292 5.41 -3.05 -11.43
C GLY A 292 5.45 -3.66 -12.83
N VAL A 293 4.31 -4.10 -13.37
CA VAL A 293 4.26 -4.78 -14.69
C VAL A 293 4.42 -3.86 -15.89
N PHE A 294 4.49 -2.54 -15.70
CA PHE A 294 4.65 -1.57 -16.78
C PHE A 294 5.81 -0.60 -16.51
N VAL A 295 5.64 0.33 -15.56
CA VAL A 295 6.61 1.39 -15.23
C VAL A 295 7.95 0.82 -14.77
N ASN A 296 7.91 -0.23 -13.95
CA ASN A 296 9.09 -0.89 -13.37
C ASN A 296 9.34 -2.28 -13.96
N SER A 297 8.78 -2.54 -15.15
CA SER A 297 8.80 -3.87 -15.81
C SER A 297 10.21 -4.40 -16.08
N ARG A 298 11.19 -3.49 -16.27
CA ARG A 298 12.59 -3.86 -16.45
C ARG A 298 13.13 -4.74 -15.33
N ASN A 299 12.79 -4.44 -14.08
CA ASN A 299 13.24 -5.25 -12.94
C ASN A 299 12.66 -6.66 -13.01
N LEU A 300 11.41 -6.81 -13.46
CA LEU A 300 10.79 -8.11 -13.66
C LEU A 300 11.47 -8.89 -14.79
N PHE A 301 11.90 -8.23 -15.87
CA PHE A 301 12.67 -8.89 -16.93
C PHE A 301 13.98 -9.45 -16.39
N ASP A 302 14.70 -8.65 -15.61
CA ASP A 302 15.97 -9.06 -15.01
C ASP A 302 15.75 -10.20 -13.98
N LEU A 303 14.63 -10.21 -13.26
CA LEU A 303 14.25 -11.29 -12.33
C LEU A 303 13.86 -12.60 -13.03
N CYS A 304 13.21 -12.53 -14.19
CA CYS A 304 12.86 -13.73 -14.97
C CYS A 304 14.06 -14.27 -15.76
N GLY A 305 15.00 -13.41 -16.18
CA GLY A 305 16.21 -13.80 -16.90
C GLY A 305 15.93 -14.55 -18.22
N GLU A 306 16.69 -15.61 -18.48
CA GLU A 306 16.60 -16.40 -19.71
C GLU A 306 15.25 -17.12 -19.91
N ASP A 307 14.47 -17.31 -18.85
CA ASP A 307 13.21 -18.04 -18.95
C ASP A 307 12.15 -17.29 -19.76
N ILE A 308 12.24 -15.96 -19.83
CA ILE A 308 11.43 -15.15 -20.77
C ILE A 308 11.68 -15.59 -22.21
N TYR A 309 12.94 -15.71 -22.60
CA TYR A 309 13.33 -16.03 -23.99
C TYR A 309 13.02 -17.48 -24.37
N LYS A 310 12.95 -18.39 -23.38
CA LYS A 310 12.47 -19.77 -23.60
C LYS A 310 10.96 -19.82 -23.80
N LYS A 311 10.21 -18.97 -23.11
CA LYS A 311 8.74 -18.95 -23.14
C LYS A 311 8.19 -18.14 -24.32
N PHE A 312 8.84 -17.03 -24.67
CA PHE A 312 8.41 -16.11 -25.74
C PHE A 312 9.53 -15.97 -26.78
N SER A 313 9.30 -16.47 -27.99
CA SER A 313 10.28 -16.41 -29.09
C SER A 313 10.53 -15.00 -29.61
N ASN A 314 9.57 -14.08 -29.41
CA ASN A 314 9.62 -12.65 -29.73
C ASN A 314 9.80 -11.77 -28.47
N ALA A 315 10.41 -12.29 -27.41
CA ALA A 315 10.60 -11.59 -26.14
C ALA A 315 11.12 -10.15 -26.29
N ASP A 316 12.09 -9.90 -27.17
CA ASP A 316 12.64 -8.56 -27.39
C ASP A 316 11.59 -7.58 -27.93
N GLU A 317 10.65 -8.02 -28.77
CA GLU A 317 9.56 -7.18 -29.27
C GLU A 317 8.58 -6.83 -28.13
N LEU A 318 8.23 -7.82 -27.31
CA LEU A 318 7.30 -7.66 -26.19
C LEU A 318 7.88 -6.75 -25.09
N ILE A 319 9.17 -6.90 -24.78
CA ILE A 319 9.91 -6.08 -23.82
C ILE A 319 9.94 -4.61 -24.29
N ASN A 320 10.25 -4.38 -25.57
CA ASN A 320 10.40 -3.02 -26.11
C ASN A 320 9.06 -2.31 -26.32
N ASN A 321 7.96 -3.06 -26.48
CA ASN A 321 6.63 -2.51 -26.77
C ASN A 321 5.61 -2.76 -25.65
N ILE A 322 6.06 -2.92 -24.41
CA ILE A 322 5.16 -3.13 -23.27
C ILE A 322 4.20 -1.94 -23.12
N LYS A 323 2.93 -2.23 -22.80
CA LYS A 323 1.85 -1.24 -22.71
C LYS A 323 1.21 -1.27 -21.33
N PRO A 324 0.63 -0.14 -20.86
CA PRO A 324 -0.15 -0.12 -19.64
C PRO A 324 -1.35 -1.08 -19.67
N ILE A 325 -1.99 -1.18 -20.85
CA ILE A 325 -3.17 -2.03 -21.07
C ILE A 325 -2.88 -2.91 -22.29
N PRO A 326 -2.64 -4.22 -22.10
CA PRO A 326 -2.42 -5.15 -23.20
C PRO A 326 -3.70 -5.30 -24.03
N GLN A 327 -3.56 -5.33 -25.35
CA GLN A 327 -4.68 -5.44 -26.29
C GLN A 327 -4.69 -6.81 -26.99
N LYS A 328 -3.51 -7.25 -27.45
CA LYS A 328 -3.35 -8.54 -28.15
C LYS A 328 -3.22 -9.68 -27.15
N GLU A 329 -3.62 -10.88 -27.56
CA GLU A 329 -3.59 -12.06 -26.69
C GLU A 329 -2.17 -12.39 -26.19
N GLU A 330 -1.18 -12.28 -27.07
CA GLU A 330 0.23 -12.48 -26.72
C GLU A 330 0.76 -11.42 -25.74
N GLU A 331 0.31 -10.17 -25.87
CA GLU A 331 0.63 -9.10 -24.90
C GLU A 331 0.02 -9.44 -23.52
N LYS A 332 -1.21 -9.99 -23.49
CA LYS A 332 -1.85 -10.43 -22.23
C LYS A 332 -1.12 -11.61 -21.60
N GLU A 333 -0.74 -12.62 -22.39
CA GLU A 333 0.04 -13.76 -21.88
C GLU A 333 1.39 -13.30 -21.31
N PHE A 334 2.07 -12.37 -22.01
CA PHE A 334 3.32 -11.79 -21.52
C PHE A 334 3.13 -11.02 -20.21
N VAL A 335 2.11 -10.17 -20.11
CA VAL A 335 1.80 -9.43 -18.88
C VAL A 335 1.44 -10.38 -17.73
N LEU A 336 0.67 -11.45 -17.98
CA LEU A 336 0.35 -12.46 -16.97
C LEU A 336 1.60 -13.22 -16.49
N TYR A 337 2.54 -13.50 -17.39
CA TYR A 337 3.83 -14.10 -17.03
C TYR A 337 4.63 -13.20 -16.09
N LEU A 338 4.71 -11.89 -16.38
CA LEU A 338 5.35 -10.91 -15.49
C LEU A 338 4.61 -10.78 -14.16
N ALA A 339 3.28 -10.75 -14.20
CA ALA A 339 2.45 -10.69 -13.00
C ALA A 339 2.66 -11.91 -12.10
N ASN A 340 2.86 -13.10 -12.67
CA ASN A 340 3.17 -14.30 -11.90
C ASN A 340 4.51 -14.14 -11.15
N LYS A 341 5.55 -13.62 -11.83
CA LYS A 341 6.84 -13.36 -11.18
C LYS A 341 6.73 -12.27 -10.11
N ALA A 342 5.96 -11.22 -10.37
CA ALA A 342 5.71 -10.16 -9.40
C ALA A 342 5.01 -10.72 -8.16
N LEU A 343 3.97 -11.55 -8.34
CA LEU A 343 3.24 -12.19 -7.25
C LEU A 343 4.15 -13.08 -6.39
N GLU A 344 4.92 -13.97 -7.02
CA GLU A 344 5.86 -14.89 -6.34
C GLU A 344 6.82 -14.10 -5.43
N VAL A 345 7.50 -13.10 -6.00
CA VAL A 345 8.49 -12.32 -5.26
C VAL A 345 7.82 -11.45 -4.18
N ALA A 346 6.67 -10.85 -4.48
CA ALA A 346 5.95 -10.00 -3.52
C ALA A 346 5.42 -10.79 -2.33
N VAL A 347 4.79 -11.94 -2.57
CA VAL A 347 4.27 -12.80 -1.50
C VAL A 347 5.43 -13.36 -0.68
N LYS A 348 6.54 -13.76 -1.32
CA LYS A 348 7.74 -14.21 -0.61
C LYS A 348 8.34 -13.14 0.30
N ARG A 349 8.34 -11.87 -0.13
CA ARG A 349 8.82 -10.74 0.69
C ARG A 349 7.82 -10.35 1.78
N HIS A 350 6.53 -10.57 1.56
CA HIS A 350 5.48 -10.31 2.55
C HIS A 350 5.45 -11.38 3.66
N ALA A 351 5.53 -12.64 3.26
CA ALA A 351 5.42 -13.80 4.13
C ALA A 351 6.65 -13.93 5.04
N GLY A 352 6.39 -14.41 6.25
CA GLY A 352 7.41 -14.83 7.18
C GLY A 352 8.00 -16.17 6.79
N LYS A 353 8.95 -16.64 7.60
CA LYS A 353 9.61 -17.93 7.41
C LYS A 353 9.94 -18.60 8.73
N LEU A 354 9.96 -19.92 8.71
CA LEU A 354 10.56 -20.76 9.73
C LEU A 354 12.07 -20.76 9.58
N SER A 355 12.75 -20.31 10.62
CA SER A 355 14.19 -20.36 10.76
C SER A 355 14.56 -21.29 11.91
N SER A 356 15.84 -21.66 11.97
CA SER A 356 16.33 -22.52 13.05
C SER A 356 17.70 -22.09 13.50
N TYR A 357 17.95 -22.18 14.80
CA TYR A 357 19.29 -22.05 15.38
C TYR A 357 19.67 -23.33 16.12
N PHE A 358 20.98 -23.53 16.26
CA PHE A 358 21.54 -24.63 17.05
C PHE A 358 21.88 -24.13 18.44
N GLY A 359 21.15 -24.62 19.44
CA GLY A 359 21.43 -24.38 20.85
C GLY A 359 22.08 -25.59 21.53
N PRO A 360 22.39 -25.48 22.83
CA PRO A 360 22.99 -26.57 23.61
C PRO A 360 22.14 -27.85 23.63
N THR A 361 20.83 -27.74 23.47
CA THR A 361 19.86 -28.83 23.44
C THR A 361 19.54 -29.35 22.03
N GLY A 362 20.18 -28.81 20.99
CA GLY A 362 19.97 -29.18 19.60
C GLY A 362 19.31 -28.08 18.76
N ARG A 363 18.65 -28.48 17.66
CA ARG A 363 18.03 -27.57 16.70
C ARG A 363 16.69 -27.09 17.22
N THR A 364 16.54 -25.77 17.40
CA THR A 364 15.27 -25.12 17.76
C THR A 364 14.76 -24.30 16.59
N PHE A 365 13.46 -24.31 16.37
CA PHE A 365 12.80 -23.52 15.32
C PHE A 365 12.17 -22.26 15.91
N TYR A 366 12.17 -21.20 15.11
CA TYR A 366 11.47 -19.96 15.41
C TYR A 366 10.87 -19.39 14.12
N ALA A 367 9.82 -18.60 14.27
CA ALA A 367 9.18 -17.89 13.18
C ALA A 367 9.61 -16.42 13.18
N GLU A 368 9.85 -15.89 11.99
CA GLU A 368 10.14 -14.48 11.77
C GLU A 368 9.26 -13.96 10.62
N GLY A 369 8.66 -12.79 10.82
CA GLY A 369 7.83 -12.12 9.83
C GLY A 369 6.36 -12.55 9.89
N ARG A 370 5.62 -12.31 8.82
CA ARG A 370 4.17 -12.45 8.76
C ARG A 370 3.74 -13.90 8.62
N ASP A 371 2.99 -14.41 9.59
CA ASP A 371 2.34 -15.71 9.44
C ASP A 371 1.06 -15.60 8.61
N LEU A 372 1.04 -16.26 7.43
CA LEU A 372 -0.15 -16.34 6.58
C LEU A 372 -0.81 -17.72 6.64
N THR A 373 -0.34 -18.65 7.47
CA THR A 373 -0.81 -20.04 7.50
C THR A 373 -2.28 -20.21 7.90
N ASN A 374 -2.88 -19.19 8.51
CA ASN A 374 -4.31 -19.14 8.84
C ASN A 374 -5.18 -18.43 7.78
N VAL A 375 -4.58 -17.85 6.73
CA VAL A 375 -5.32 -17.16 5.67
C VAL A 375 -6.32 -18.12 5.00
N LYS A 376 -7.59 -17.73 5.00
CA LYS A 376 -8.69 -18.50 4.37
C LYS A 376 -9.02 -17.99 2.98
N TRP A 377 -8.77 -16.71 2.74
CA TRP A 377 -9.15 -16.02 1.50
C TRP A 377 -7.96 -15.28 0.89
N ILE A 378 -7.69 -15.56 -0.38
CA ILE A 378 -6.68 -14.86 -1.19
C ILE A 378 -7.44 -14.04 -2.23
N ILE A 379 -7.37 -12.73 -2.12
CA ILE A 379 -8.16 -11.78 -2.91
C ILE A 379 -7.26 -11.14 -3.97
N GLY A 380 -7.65 -11.22 -5.24
CA GLY A 380 -7.05 -10.45 -6.32
C GLY A 380 -7.86 -9.19 -6.63
N THR A 381 -7.23 -8.03 -6.56
CA THR A 381 -7.79 -6.74 -7.00
C THR A 381 -6.84 -6.07 -7.98
N GLY A 382 -7.32 -5.16 -8.82
CA GLY A 382 -6.51 -4.55 -9.86
C GLY A 382 -6.83 -5.07 -11.26
N GLY A 383 -6.37 -4.34 -12.28
CA GLY A 383 -6.64 -4.67 -13.69
C GLY A 383 -6.13 -6.06 -14.10
N ILE A 384 -5.02 -6.52 -13.50
CA ILE A 384 -4.45 -7.85 -13.80
C ILE A 384 -5.41 -8.98 -13.44
N PHE A 385 -6.02 -8.94 -12.26
CA PHE A 385 -6.92 -9.99 -11.82
C PHE A 385 -8.35 -9.83 -12.34
N SER A 386 -8.81 -8.58 -12.50
CA SER A 386 -10.20 -8.27 -12.84
C SER A 386 -10.48 -8.16 -14.35
N ARG A 387 -9.46 -7.93 -15.19
CA ARG A 387 -9.62 -7.70 -16.64
C ARG A 387 -8.92 -8.73 -17.52
N LEU A 388 -8.00 -9.52 -16.97
CA LEU A 388 -7.31 -10.59 -17.70
C LEU A 388 -7.83 -11.96 -17.25
N GLU A 389 -8.00 -12.88 -18.19
CA GLU A 389 -8.30 -14.27 -17.88
C GLU A 389 -7.09 -14.95 -17.22
N GLY A 390 -7.33 -15.87 -16.29
CA GLY A 390 -6.25 -16.62 -15.61
C GLY A 390 -5.80 -16.05 -14.27
N GLY A 391 -6.33 -14.91 -13.82
CA GLY A 391 -6.03 -14.32 -12.50
C GLY A 391 -6.30 -15.27 -11.32
N GLU A 392 -7.38 -16.08 -11.38
CA GLU A 392 -7.69 -17.09 -10.36
C GLU A 392 -6.60 -18.16 -10.24
N LYS A 393 -6.11 -18.64 -11.39
CA LYS A 393 -5.05 -19.65 -11.45
C LYS A 393 -3.74 -19.08 -10.91
N LEU A 394 -3.44 -17.83 -11.23
CA LEU A 394 -2.24 -17.13 -10.77
C LEU A 394 -2.20 -17.03 -9.23
N LEU A 395 -3.34 -16.70 -8.58
CA LEU A 395 -3.43 -16.69 -7.12
C LEU A 395 -3.46 -18.08 -6.49
N GLY A 396 -4.06 -19.07 -7.17
CA GLY A 396 -4.10 -20.45 -6.68
C GLY A 396 -2.72 -21.10 -6.56
N ASN A 397 -1.74 -20.60 -7.32
CA ASN A 397 -0.38 -21.15 -7.39
C ASN A 397 0.61 -20.49 -6.42
N ILE A 398 0.17 -19.61 -5.50
CA ILE A 398 1.06 -18.89 -4.57
C ILE A 398 1.98 -19.84 -3.77
N ASN A 399 1.54 -21.07 -3.53
CA ASN A 399 2.25 -22.04 -2.71
C ASN A 399 3.23 -22.94 -3.50
N ASP A 400 3.16 -22.94 -4.83
CA ASP A 400 3.83 -23.94 -5.67
C ASP A 400 5.36 -23.85 -5.61
N GLU A 401 5.90 -22.67 -5.28
CA GLU A 401 7.33 -22.39 -5.29
C GLU A 401 7.98 -22.29 -3.90
N GLY A 402 7.23 -22.63 -2.84
CA GLY A 402 7.74 -22.63 -1.47
C GLY A 402 8.84 -23.68 -1.26
N SER A 403 9.90 -23.32 -0.52
CA SER A 403 10.91 -24.28 -0.05
C SER A 403 10.41 -25.14 1.14
N GLY A 404 9.16 -24.93 1.55
CA GLY A 404 8.51 -25.53 2.72
C GLY A 404 8.84 -24.83 4.03
N LYS A 405 9.55 -23.70 3.99
CA LYS A 405 9.91 -22.91 5.18
C LYS A 405 9.15 -21.60 5.27
N GLU A 406 8.61 -21.13 4.16
CA GLU A 406 7.82 -19.91 4.08
C GLU A 406 6.46 -20.11 4.74
N LEU A 407 6.00 -19.12 5.49
CA LEU A 407 4.70 -19.11 6.17
C LEU A 407 3.62 -18.62 5.22
N TYR A 408 3.42 -19.35 4.13
CA TYR A 408 2.44 -19.03 3.09
C TYR A 408 1.00 -19.41 3.48
N PRO A 409 -0.02 -18.86 2.79
CA PRO A 409 -1.37 -19.34 2.90
C PRO A 409 -1.46 -20.85 2.70
N PRO A 410 -2.35 -21.57 3.38
CA PRO A 410 -2.53 -23.01 3.17
C PRO A 410 -3.13 -23.28 1.78
N SER A 411 -2.92 -24.48 1.23
CA SER A 411 -3.53 -24.90 -0.05
C SER A 411 -5.07 -24.99 0.00
N SER A 412 -5.65 -24.97 1.19
CA SER A 412 -7.10 -24.88 1.42
C SER A 412 -7.65 -23.46 1.32
N ALA A 413 -6.79 -22.43 1.24
CA ALA A 413 -7.21 -21.06 1.07
C ALA A 413 -7.95 -20.89 -0.27
N LYS A 414 -9.07 -20.17 -0.24
CA LYS A 414 -9.92 -19.95 -1.41
C LYS A 414 -9.55 -18.65 -2.09
N VAL A 415 -9.58 -18.66 -3.41
CA VAL A 415 -9.33 -17.46 -4.22
C VAL A 415 -10.65 -16.70 -4.45
N LEU A 416 -10.60 -15.38 -4.27
CA LEU A 416 -11.65 -14.44 -4.64
C LEU A 416 -11.08 -13.40 -5.60
N ILE A 417 -11.86 -12.96 -6.57
CA ILE A 417 -11.47 -11.91 -7.51
C ILE A 417 -12.43 -10.76 -7.37
N ASP A 418 -11.92 -9.55 -7.15
CA ASP A 418 -12.66 -8.30 -7.30
C ASP A 418 -12.97 -8.08 -8.79
N ARG A 419 -14.05 -8.68 -9.28
CA ARG A 419 -14.37 -8.69 -10.71
C ARG A 419 -14.77 -7.32 -11.24
N ASP A 420 -15.31 -6.47 -10.38
CA ASP A 420 -15.75 -5.13 -10.76
C ASP A 420 -14.61 -4.12 -10.64
N TYR A 421 -13.51 -4.49 -9.97
CA TYR A 421 -12.36 -3.62 -9.66
C TYR A 421 -12.79 -2.42 -8.81
N ILE A 422 -13.39 -2.73 -7.65
CA ILE A 422 -13.99 -1.77 -6.72
C ILE A 422 -13.46 -1.89 -5.28
N MET A 423 -12.42 -2.69 -5.01
CA MET A 423 -11.92 -2.89 -3.65
C MET A 423 -11.42 -1.60 -3.01
N ALA A 424 -10.66 -0.78 -3.75
CA ALA A 424 -10.26 0.55 -3.29
C ALA A 424 -11.48 1.47 -3.10
N ALA A 425 -12.42 1.46 -4.05
CA ALA A 425 -13.63 2.27 -3.95
C ALA A 425 -14.49 1.91 -2.73
N CYS A 426 -14.69 0.62 -2.46
CA CYS A 426 -15.39 0.12 -1.28
C CYS A 426 -14.65 0.46 0.01
N GLY A 427 -13.31 0.50 -0.02
CA GLY A 427 -12.50 0.96 1.10
C GLY A 427 -12.63 2.44 1.44
N VAL A 428 -12.82 3.30 0.44
CA VAL A 428 -13.18 4.72 0.68
C VAL A 428 -14.61 4.82 1.19
N LEU A 429 -15.52 4.09 0.56
CA LEU A 429 -16.95 4.09 0.87
C LEU A 429 -17.21 3.62 2.31
N SER A 430 -16.47 2.62 2.79
CA SER A 430 -16.65 2.03 4.13
C SER A 430 -16.42 2.99 5.29
N LYS A 431 -15.71 4.10 5.06
CA LYS A 431 -15.53 5.16 6.06
C LYS A 431 -16.85 5.83 6.44
N LYS A 432 -17.83 5.83 5.55
CA LYS A 432 -19.15 6.46 5.75
C LYS A 432 -20.31 5.46 5.66
N TYR A 433 -20.19 4.45 4.81
CA TYR A 433 -21.23 3.46 4.50
C TYR A 433 -20.64 2.04 4.58
N PRO A 434 -20.25 1.56 5.78
CA PRO A 434 -19.55 0.27 5.94
C PRO A 434 -20.39 -0.94 5.54
N ASP A 435 -21.68 -0.94 5.86
CA ASP A 435 -22.57 -2.07 5.55
C ASP A 435 -22.82 -2.19 4.04
N GLU A 436 -22.99 -1.05 3.37
CA GLU A 436 -23.18 -1.00 1.92
C GLU A 436 -21.90 -1.38 1.17
N ALA A 437 -20.74 -0.87 1.62
CA ALA A 437 -19.44 -1.23 1.06
C ALA A 437 -19.18 -2.74 1.16
N LEU A 438 -19.51 -3.36 2.30
CA LEU A 438 -19.35 -4.80 2.51
C LEU A 438 -20.20 -5.62 1.53
N LYS A 439 -21.46 -5.22 1.30
CA LYS A 439 -22.34 -5.89 0.33
C LYS A 439 -21.82 -5.73 -1.10
N LEU A 440 -21.39 -4.52 -1.48
CA LEU A 440 -20.86 -4.25 -2.81
C LEU A 440 -19.62 -5.10 -3.13
N ILE A 441 -18.66 -5.17 -2.22
CA ILE A 441 -17.44 -5.95 -2.46
C ILE A 441 -17.73 -7.46 -2.52
N LYS A 442 -18.65 -7.97 -1.69
CA LYS A 442 -19.09 -9.38 -1.74
C LYS A 442 -19.81 -9.70 -3.05
N ASN A 443 -20.67 -8.80 -3.53
CA ASN A 443 -21.30 -8.93 -4.85
C ASN A 443 -20.26 -8.99 -5.98
N SER A 444 -19.14 -8.27 -5.83
CA SER A 444 -18.04 -8.32 -6.78
C SER A 444 -17.32 -9.67 -6.78
N PHE A 445 -17.16 -10.25 -5.60
CA PHE A 445 -16.63 -11.60 -5.42
C PHE A 445 -17.59 -12.70 -5.88
N ARG A 446 -18.85 -12.37 -6.20
CA ARG A 446 -19.96 -13.30 -6.48
C ARG A 446 -20.30 -14.18 -5.27
N MET A 447 -20.28 -13.59 -4.08
CA MET A 447 -20.62 -14.22 -2.79
C MET A 447 -22.04 -13.96 -2.33
#